data_AF-A0A956JMX7-F1
#
_entry.id   AF-A0A956JMX7-F1
#
_cell.length_a   1.000
_cell.length_b   1.000
_cell.length_c   1.000
_cell.angle_alpha   90.00
_cell.angle_beta   90.00
_cell.angle_gamma   90.00
#
_symmetry.space_group_name_H-M   'P 1'
#
loop_
_entity.id
_entity.type
_entity.pdbx_description
1 polymer ?
#
loop_
_entity_poly.entity_id
_entity_poly.type
_entity_poly.pdbx_seq_one_letter_code
_entity_poly.pdbx_strand_id
1 'polypeptide(L)'
;MGAVEVPARRMWGAQTERSRENFPIGVDRFRWTRPLIRALGLVKGAAAEPNAALGELDPRLAAAIAAAAAQVADGRWDGEFPLVVFQTGSGTQSNMNANEVI
;
A
#
# COMPACT_ATOMS: atom_id res chain seq x y z
N MET A 1 -12.90 -4.29 -14.54
CA MET A 1 -13.83 -4.14 -13.39
C MET A 1 -14.26 -2.68 -13.34
N GLY A 2 -15.53 -2.39 -13.03
CA GLY A 2 -16.13 -1.05 -13.11
C GLY A 2 -15.77 -0.12 -11.94
N ALA A 3 -16.69 0.78 -11.56
CA ALA A 3 -16.52 1.66 -10.39
C ALA A 3 -16.71 0.90 -9.06
N VAL A 4 -16.17 1.46 -7.97
CA VAL A 4 -16.41 1.05 -6.57
C VAL A 4 -16.31 2.29 -5.68
N GLU A 5 -17.15 2.37 -4.66
CA GLU A 5 -17.17 3.48 -3.71
C GLU A 5 -16.09 3.29 -2.65
N VAL A 6 -15.19 4.26 -2.51
CA VAL A 6 -14.13 4.24 -1.49
C VAL A 6 -14.43 5.31 -0.44
N PRO A 7 -14.36 5.02 0.87
CA PRO A 7 -14.63 6.03 1.88
C PRO A 7 -13.67 7.23 1.77
N ALA A 8 -14.22 8.44 1.63
CA ALA A 8 -13.45 9.67 1.35
C ALA A 8 -12.33 10.02 2.37
N ARG A 9 -12.36 9.44 3.56
CA ARG A 9 -11.35 9.65 4.62
C ARG A 9 -10.14 8.69 4.52
N ARG A 10 -10.13 7.80 3.53
CA ARG A 10 -9.13 6.74 3.38
C ARG A 10 -8.18 7.08 2.24
N MET A 11 -6.93 6.64 2.41
CA MET A 11 -5.86 6.88 1.45
C MET A 11 -5.78 5.78 0.40
N TRP A 12 -6.30 4.59 0.68
CA TRP A 12 -6.32 3.51 -0.30
C TRP A 12 -7.36 3.73 -1.41
N GLY A 13 -7.24 2.97 -2.50
CA GLY A 13 -8.06 3.13 -3.69
C GLY A 13 -8.97 1.94 -3.98
N ALA A 14 -9.44 1.88 -5.22
CA ALA A 14 -10.43 0.91 -5.67
C ALA A 14 -9.95 -0.55 -5.54
N GLN A 15 -8.67 -0.83 -5.71
CA GLN A 15 -8.18 -2.20 -5.66
C GLN A 15 -8.16 -2.73 -4.22
N THR A 16 -7.72 -1.89 -3.27
CA THR A 16 -7.79 -2.22 -1.84
C THR A 16 -9.24 -2.41 -1.42
N GLU A 17 -10.16 -1.53 -1.82
CA GLU A 17 -11.57 -1.64 -1.44
C GLU A 17 -12.18 -2.95 -1.97
N ARG A 18 -11.97 -3.27 -3.24
CA ARG A 18 -12.39 -4.57 -3.81
C ARG A 18 -11.78 -5.76 -3.06
N SER A 19 -10.52 -5.67 -2.65
CA SER A 19 -9.88 -6.74 -1.89
C SER A 19 -10.51 -6.92 -0.51
N ARG A 20 -10.92 -5.84 0.15
CA ARG A 20 -11.65 -5.91 1.44
C ARG A 20 -12.98 -6.64 1.27
N GLU A 21 -13.71 -6.34 0.20
CA GLU A 21 -15.01 -6.98 -0.10
C GLU A 21 -14.86 -8.45 -0.50
N ASN A 22 -13.81 -8.77 -1.27
CA ASN A 22 -13.59 -10.12 -1.79
C ASN A 22 -13.00 -11.11 -0.77
N PHE A 23 -12.23 -10.63 0.20
CA PHE A 23 -11.52 -11.48 1.17
C PHE A 23 -11.87 -11.15 2.63
N PRO A 24 -13.14 -11.28 3.07
CA PRO A 24 -13.55 -10.98 4.44
C PRO A 24 -13.22 -12.13 5.42
N ILE A 25 -12.02 -12.72 5.32
CA ILE A 25 -11.63 -13.92 6.08
C ILE A 25 -10.77 -13.51 7.27
N GLY A 26 -11.29 -13.72 8.48
CA GLY A 26 -10.51 -13.54 9.71
C GLY A 26 -10.05 -12.11 9.94
N VAL A 27 -10.86 -11.14 9.52
CA VAL A 27 -10.56 -9.69 9.49
C VAL A 27 -10.10 -9.08 10.80
N ASP A 28 -10.44 -9.66 11.95
CA ASP A 28 -10.00 -9.14 13.25
C ASP A 28 -8.67 -9.74 13.73
N ARG A 29 -8.30 -10.91 13.19
CA ARG A 29 -7.16 -11.70 13.71
C ARG A 29 -5.99 -11.76 12.74
N PHE A 30 -6.26 -11.85 11.45
CA PHE A 30 -5.25 -12.11 10.42
C PHE A 30 -5.01 -10.89 9.55
N ARG A 31 -5.03 -9.69 10.15
CA ARG A 31 -4.59 -8.47 9.46
C ARG A 31 -3.09 -8.43 9.41
N TRP A 32 -2.56 -7.72 8.43
CA TRP A 32 -1.15 -7.41 8.42
C TRP A 32 -0.77 -6.56 9.63
N THR A 33 0.37 -6.91 10.21
CA THR A 33 0.95 -6.19 11.33
C THR A 33 2.08 -5.28 10.85
N ARG A 34 2.48 -4.36 11.73
CA ARG A 34 3.55 -3.38 11.53
C ARG A 34 4.76 -3.89 10.73
N PRO A 35 5.33 -5.08 10.99
CA PRO A 35 6.51 -5.54 10.25
C PRO A 35 6.32 -5.61 8.73
N LEU A 36 5.16 -6.12 8.27
CA LEU A 36 4.91 -6.18 6.82
C LEU A 36 4.64 -4.79 6.25
N ILE A 37 3.80 -3.99 6.90
CA ILE A 37 3.46 -2.63 6.45
C ILE A 37 4.74 -1.79 6.34
N ARG A 38 5.62 -1.89 7.33
CA ARG A 38 6.93 -1.25 7.32
C ARG A 38 7.79 -1.72 6.15
N ALA A 39 7.86 -3.02 5.90
CA ALA A 39 8.63 -3.58 4.80
C ALA A 39 8.13 -3.08 3.44
N LEU A 40 6.81 -3.00 3.25
CA LEU A 40 6.21 -2.44 2.04
C LEU A 40 6.62 -0.97 1.85
N GLY A 41 6.52 -0.14 2.89
CA GLY A 41 7.00 1.25 2.85
C GLY A 41 8.48 1.33 2.44
N LEU A 42 9.36 0.58 3.09
CA LEU A 42 10.78 0.58 2.77
C LEU A 42 11.09 0.18 1.32
N VAL A 43 10.46 -0.88 0.81
CA VAL A 43 10.68 -1.35 -0.56
C VAL A 43 10.20 -0.32 -1.58
N LYS A 44 9.07 0.35 -1.33
CA LYS A 44 8.55 1.39 -2.23
C LYS A 44 9.43 2.63 -2.25
N GLY A 45 9.89 3.08 -1.08
CA GLY A 45 10.85 4.18 -0.98
C GLY A 45 12.19 3.86 -1.67
N ALA A 46 12.72 2.65 -1.45
CA ALA A 46 13.97 2.19 -2.05
C ALA A 46 13.88 2.04 -3.58
N ALA A 47 12.68 1.83 -4.15
CA ALA A 47 12.49 1.77 -5.59
C ALA A 47 12.46 3.15 -6.26
N ALA A 48 12.13 4.22 -5.52
CA ALA A 48 11.96 5.56 -6.09
C ALA A 48 13.28 6.17 -6.57
N GLU A 49 14.35 6.07 -5.77
CA GLU A 49 15.65 6.68 -6.08
C GLU A 49 16.34 6.05 -7.31
N PRO A 50 16.46 4.72 -7.43
CA PRO A 50 17.03 4.10 -8.63
C PRO A 50 16.23 4.42 -9.91
N ASN A 51 14.89 4.42 -9.83
CA ASN A 51 14.05 4.77 -10.98
C ASN A 51 14.26 6.23 -11.42
N ALA A 52 14.46 7.16 -10.48
CA ALA A 52 14.81 8.54 -10.82
C ALA A 52 16.21 8.65 -11.42
N ALA A 53 17.19 7.93 -10.87
CA ALA A 53 18.55 7.90 -11.38
C ALA A 53 18.65 7.33 -12.80
N LEU A 54 17.78 6.39 -13.15
CA LEU A 54 17.65 5.82 -14.50
C LEU A 54 16.83 6.69 -15.47
N GLY A 55 16.18 7.74 -14.99
CA GLY A 55 15.30 8.60 -15.81
C GLY A 55 13.90 8.03 -16.05
N GLU A 56 13.53 6.94 -15.37
CA GLU A 56 12.23 6.26 -15.49
C GLU A 56 11.15 6.89 -14.58
N LEU A 57 11.55 7.77 -13.66
CA LEU A 57 10.67 8.47 -12.74
C LEU A 57 11.08 9.94 -12.57
N ASP A 58 10.11 10.85 -12.63
CA ASP A 58 10.36 12.26 -12.37
C ASP A 58 10.97 12.44 -10.96
N PRO A 59 12.08 13.19 -10.81
CA PRO A 59 12.75 13.35 -9.52
C PRO A 59 11.87 13.94 -8.40
N ARG A 60 10.89 14.80 -8.74
CA ARG A 60 9.96 15.37 -7.76
C ARG A 60 8.96 14.32 -7.29
N LEU A 61 8.46 13.50 -8.21
CA LEU A 61 7.62 12.35 -7.86
C LEU A 61 8.39 11.33 -7.02
N ALA A 62 9.64 11.02 -7.38
CA ALA A 62 10.48 10.12 -6.61
C ALA A 62 10.69 10.60 -5.16
N ALA A 63 10.95 11.90 -4.98
CA ALA A 63 11.07 12.50 -3.65
C ALA A 63 9.75 12.44 -2.86
N ALA A 64 8.61 12.70 -3.50
CA ALA A 64 7.30 12.62 -2.85
C ALA A 64 6.96 11.17 -2.43
N ILE A 65 7.20 10.20 -3.31
CA ILE A 65 7.02 8.77 -3.05
C ILE A 65 7.92 8.33 -1.90
N ALA A 66 9.20 8.69 -1.92
CA ALA A 66 10.15 8.35 -0.85
C ALA A 66 9.69 8.93 0.51
N ALA A 67 9.20 10.17 0.52
CA ALA A 67 8.68 10.79 1.74
C ALA A 67 7.43 10.10 2.27
N ALA A 68 6.44 9.79 1.42
CA ALA A 68 5.22 9.07 1.82
C ALA A 68 5.54 7.64 2.27
N ALA A 69 6.42 6.95 1.56
CA ALA A 69 6.90 5.62 1.90
C ALA A 69 7.61 5.58 3.26
N ALA A 70 8.39 6.60 3.61
CA ALA A 70 8.98 6.74 4.93
C ALA A 70 7.90 6.92 6.03
N GLN A 71 6.85 7.70 5.77
CA GLN A 71 5.73 7.85 6.72
C GLN A 71 5.01 6.52 6.98
N VAL A 72 4.84 5.68 5.95
CA VAL A 72 4.34 4.31 6.09
C VAL A 72 5.30 3.46 6.91
N ALA A 73 6.60 3.52 6.62
CA ALA A 73 7.61 2.77 7.36
C ALA A 73 7.70 3.15 8.85
N ASP A 74 7.42 4.41 9.18
CA ASP A 74 7.33 4.93 10.55
C ASP A 74 6.04 4.51 11.28
N GLY A 75 5.06 3.98 10.55
CA GLY A 75 3.77 3.52 11.08
C GLY A 75 2.74 4.64 11.25
N ARG A 76 2.90 5.79 10.58
CA ARG A 76 1.92 6.90 10.64
C ARG A 76 0.57 6.53 10.02
N TRP A 77 0.60 5.59 9.07
CA TRP A 77 -0.54 5.22 8.23
C TRP A 77 -0.94 3.75 8.37
N ASP A 78 -0.58 3.07 9.47
CA ASP A 78 -0.94 1.65 9.68
C ASP A 78 -2.44 1.37 9.50
N GLY A 79 -3.28 2.33 9.88
CA GLY A 79 -4.74 2.25 9.73
C GLY A 79 -5.25 2.23 8.29
N GLU A 80 -4.39 2.53 7.31
CA GLU A 80 -4.66 2.54 5.87
C GLU A 80 -4.30 1.21 5.18
N PHE A 81 -3.91 0.19 5.96
CA PHE A 81 -3.62 -1.16 5.48
C PHE A 81 -4.66 -2.16 6.01
N PRO A 82 -5.90 -2.16 5.48
CA PRO A 82 -7.00 -2.94 6.04
C PRO A 82 -6.99 -4.42 5.68
N LEU A 83 -6.09 -4.84 4.78
CA LEU A 83 -6.11 -6.18 4.19
C LEU A 83 -5.64 -7.27 5.15
N VAL A 84 -6.06 -8.50 4.83
CA VAL A 84 -5.76 -9.71 5.60
C VAL A 84 -4.71 -10.57 4.92
N VAL A 85 -4.09 -11.46 5.71
CA VAL A 85 -3.15 -12.48 5.24
C VAL A 85 -3.79 -13.35 4.17
N PHE A 86 -5.04 -13.76 4.36
CA PHE A 86 -5.79 -14.65 3.47
C PHE A 86 -6.41 -13.89 2.28
N GLN A 87 -5.54 -13.39 1.41
CA GLN A 87 -5.87 -12.81 0.11
C GLN A 87 -5.33 -13.72 -1.01
N THR A 88 -5.15 -13.20 -2.23
CA THR A 88 -4.45 -14.01 -3.26
C THR A 88 -3.03 -14.39 -2.83
N GLY A 89 -2.60 -15.59 -3.21
CA GLY A 89 -1.31 -16.15 -2.77
C GLY A 89 -0.06 -15.42 -3.25
N SER A 90 -0.17 -14.54 -4.26
CA SER A 90 0.94 -13.72 -4.75
C SER A 90 1.21 -12.47 -3.90
N GLY A 91 0.28 -12.10 -3.00
CA GLY A 91 0.38 -10.84 -2.25
C GLY A 91 0.07 -9.59 -3.07
N THR A 92 -0.52 -9.73 -4.27
CA THR A 92 -0.78 -8.61 -5.19
C THR A 92 -1.60 -7.50 -4.54
N GLN A 93 -2.62 -7.82 -3.72
CA GLN A 93 -3.47 -6.78 -3.13
C GLN A 93 -2.74 -5.99 -2.05
N SER A 94 -1.83 -6.60 -1.27
CA SER A 94 -1.00 -5.87 -0.31
C SER A 94 0.01 -4.96 -0.98
N ASN A 95 0.59 -5.41 -2.10
CA ASN A 95 1.44 -4.54 -2.94
C ASN A 95 0.64 -3.35 -3.49
N MET A 96 -0.57 -3.59 -3.98
CA MET A 96 -1.41 -2.53 -4.53
C MET A 96 -1.96 -1.60 -3.46
N ASN A 97 -2.25 -2.10 -2.24
CA ASN A 97 -2.59 -1.26 -1.11
C ASN A 97 -1.47 -0.29 -0.76
N ALA A 98 -0.21 -0.74 -0.77
CA ALA A 98 0.92 0.16 -0.58
C ALA A 98 1.03 1.18 -1.73
N ASN A 99 0.83 0.78 -2.99
CA ASN A 99 0.83 1.68 -4.14
C ASN A 99 -0.30 2.71 -4.12
N GLU A 100 -1.45 2.39 -3.54
CA GLU A 100 -2.59 3.31 -3.48
C GLU A 100 -2.44 4.30 -2.32
N VAL A 101 -1.87 3.88 -1.19
CA VAL A 101 -1.67 4.73 0.00
C VAL A 101 -0.48 5.69 -0.17
N ILE A 102 0.58 5.25 -0.86
CA ILE A 102 1.79 6.04 -1.15
C ILE A 102 1.59 6.82 -2.43
#